data_AF-A0A0J1DBU2-F1
#
_entry.id   AF-A0A0J1DBU2-F1
#
_cell.length_a   1.000
_cell.length_b   1.000
_cell.length_c   1.000
_cell.angle_alpha   90.00
_cell.angle_beta   90.00
_cell.angle_gamma   90.00
#
_symmetry.space_group_name_H-M   'P 1'
#
loop_
_entity.id
_entity.type
_entity.pdbx_description
1 polymer ?
#
loop_
_entity_poly.entity_id
_entity_poly.type
_entity_poly.pdbx_seq_one_letter_code
_entity_poly.pdbx_strand_id
1 'polypeptide(L)'
;MIPKTVSRGLLLTPLLAALAGCNTVVMNPSGDIAKQQAHLIIVSVVLMLLIIVPVMFLIILFARKYRASNTDAPYEPDWDHSTKLELVIWGAPLLIVIVLGLVTWIYTHKLDPYRPLDRIDENRPIAATAKPLVVQAVAMDWKWLFIYPEQGIATVNELVVPVDQPLRFKVSATSVMNAFYVPELAGMVYGMPGMEITLNAVQNRPVQSFGISSNYSGAGYSDMKFAYRGVPQGDFDAWVASVKAGNGGKLDKANYLVLEKPSIKDPVRRWAAVDDDLYYRILNRCVTEGVVCQDKMMMEDARKAREMAMNKMPQHAAATRLAQANGEVCTTPDETVKKK
;
A
#
# COMPACT_ATOMS: atom_id res chain seq x y z
N MET A 1 -14.10 50.67 -16.33
CA MET A 1 -12.65 50.57 -16.60
C MET A 1 -11.97 50.03 -15.35
N ILE A 2 -11.67 48.72 -15.29
CA ILE A 2 -10.89 48.15 -14.19
C ILE A 2 -9.42 48.49 -14.48
N PRO A 3 -8.70 49.16 -13.56
CA PRO A 3 -7.34 49.62 -13.82
C PRO A 3 -6.41 48.43 -14.10
N LYS A 4 -5.57 48.54 -15.15
CA LYS A 4 -4.66 47.50 -15.63
C LYS A 4 -3.68 46.98 -14.56
N THR A 5 -3.50 47.71 -13.45
CA THR A 5 -2.71 47.32 -12.29
C THR A 5 -3.38 46.23 -11.44
N VAL A 6 -4.71 46.25 -11.30
CA VAL A 6 -5.48 45.23 -10.56
C VAL A 6 -5.52 43.90 -11.33
N SER A 7 -5.52 43.95 -12.66
CA SER A 7 -5.45 42.76 -13.53
C SER A 7 -4.11 42.02 -13.43
N ARG A 8 -2.99 42.71 -13.17
CA ARG A 8 -1.68 42.06 -12.97
C ARG A 8 -1.54 41.43 -11.59
N GLY A 9 -2.12 42.05 -10.56
CA GLY A 9 -2.16 41.48 -9.20
C GLY A 9 -2.98 40.18 -9.12
N LEU A 10 -4.10 40.12 -9.84
CA LEU A 10 -4.99 38.95 -9.84
C LEU A 10 -4.39 37.71 -10.54
N LEU A 11 -3.43 37.89 -11.44
CA LEU A 11 -2.68 36.79 -12.10
C LEU A 11 -1.52 36.27 -11.24
N LEU A 12 -1.01 37.05 -10.30
CA LEU A 12 0.08 36.66 -9.39
C LEU A 12 -0.40 35.86 -8.18
N THR A 13 -1.62 36.10 -7.71
CA THR A 13 -2.27 35.36 -6.61
C THR A 13 -2.40 33.84 -6.83
N PRO A 14 -2.86 33.33 -7.99
CA PRO A 14 -2.90 31.88 -8.22
C PRO A 14 -1.51 31.25 -8.34
N LEU A 15 -0.50 32.00 -8.80
CA LEU A 15 0.88 31.53 -8.87
C LEU A 15 1.51 31.39 -7.47
N LEU A 16 1.26 32.36 -6.58
CA LEU A 16 1.66 32.29 -5.18
C LEU A 16 0.93 31.18 -4.41
N ALA A 17 -0.36 30.94 -4.69
CA ALA A 17 -1.10 29.81 -4.12
C ALA A 17 -0.58 28.45 -4.63
N ALA A 18 -0.16 28.37 -5.90
CA ALA A 18 0.44 27.16 -6.46
C ALA A 18 1.81 26.82 -5.85
N LEU A 19 2.59 27.82 -5.42
CA LEU A 19 3.90 27.61 -4.79
C LEU A 19 3.80 27.12 -3.32
N ALA A 20 2.69 27.37 -2.63
CA ALA A 20 2.52 26.97 -1.22
C ALA A 20 2.48 25.45 -1.01
N GLY A 21 2.20 24.65 -2.05
CA GLY A 21 2.11 23.19 -1.97
C GLY A 21 3.45 22.43 -2.07
N CYS A 22 4.55 23.12 -2.34
CA CYS A 22 5.84 22.50 -2.67
C CYS A 22 6.52 21.81 -1.46
N ASN A 23 6.21 22.24 -0.23
CA ASN A 23 6.73 21.64 1.00
C ASN A 23 5.73 20.67 1.68
N THR A 24 4.82 20.08 0.92
CA THR A 24 3.92 19.05 1.47
C THR A 24 4.70 17.75 1.67
N VAL A 25 4.47 17.07 2.79
CA VAL A 25 5.17 15.81 3.17
C VAL A 25 5.08 14.74 2.08
N VAL A 26 3.96 14.74 1.33
CA VAL A 26 3.72 13.82 0.21
C VAL A 26 4.55 14.17 -1.03
N MET A 27 4.88 15.45 -1.26
CA MET A 27 5.63 15.90 -2.45
C MET A 27 7.15 15.93 -2.24
N ASN A 28 7.63 15.94 -0.99
CA ASN A 28 9.05 15.80 -0.65
C ASN A 28 9.28 14.76 0.45
N PRO A 29 8.97 13.47 0.20
CA PRO A 29 9.15 12.44 1.20
C PRO A 29 10.61 12.00 1.33
N SER A 30 10.91 11.30 2.43
CA SER A 30 12.27 10.86 2.78
C SER A 30 12.55 9.40 2.38
N GLY A 31 11.53 8.57 2.18
CA GLY A 31 11.64 7.19 1.70
C GLY A 31 11.57 7.07 0.18
N ASP A 32 12.25 6.06 -0.37
CA ASP A 32 12.34 5.81 -1.83
C ASP A 32 10.97 5.52 -2.46
N ILE A 33 10.16 4.68 -1.82
CA ILE A 33 8.82 4.32 -2.31
C ILE A 33 7.91 5.54 -2.38
N ALA A 34 7.92 6.37 -1.35
CA ALA A 34 7.13 7.60 -1.32
C ALA A 34 7.60 8.61 -2.38
N LYS A 35 8.92 8.71 -2.66
CA LYS A 35 9.43 9.57 -3.74
C LYS A 35 8.97 9.10 -5.12
N GLN A 36 8.99 7.80 -5.38
CA GLN A 36 8.48 7.24 -6.64
C GLN A 36 6.98 7.52 -6.81
N GLN A 37 6.21 7.47 -5.73
CA GLN A 37 4.79 7.85 -5.73
C GLN A 37 4.59 9.34 -6.00
N ALA A 38 5.38 10.22 -5.37
CA ALA A 38 5.33 11.65 -5.62
C ALA A 38 5.62 11.98 -7.10
N HIS A 39 6.65 11.34 -7.68
CA HIS A 39 6.97 11.48 -9.10
C HIS A 39 5.82 11.02 -10.01
N LEU A 40 5.18 9.89 -9.69
CA LEU A 40 4.00 9.42 -10.42
C LEU A 40 2.86 10.44 -10.38
N ILE A 41 2.57 11.01 -9.20
CA ILE A 41 1.54 12.05 -9.04
C ILE A 41 1.86 13.27 -9.92
N ILE A 42 3.11 13.75 -9.90
CA ILE A 42 3.53 14.91 -10.69
C ILE A 42 3.35 14.62 -12.19
N VAL A 43 3.81 13.47 -12.67
CA VAL A 43 3.66 13.07 -14.08
C VAL A 43 2.18 13.00 -14.48
N SER A 44 1.34 12.36 -13.67
CA SER A 44 -0.10 12.25 -13.94
C SER A 44 -0.79 13.61 -13.96
N VAL A 45 -0.48 14.50 -13.02
CA VAL A 45 -1.06 15.86 -12.97
C VAL A 45 -0.64 16.68 -14.17
N VAL A 46 0.64 16.67 -14.55
CA VAL A 46 1.14 17.39 -15.73
C VAL A 46 0.47 16.90 -17.01
N LEU A 47 0.31 15.58 -17.16
CA LEU A 47 -0.34 14.97 -18.31
C LEU A 47 -1.83 15.35 -18.40
N MET A 48 -2.55 15.39 -17.27
CA MET A 48 -3.95 15.85 -17.23
C MET A 48 -4.08 17.35 -17.51
N LEU A 49 -3.18 18.17 -16.96
CA LEU A 49 -3.18 19.62 -17.20
C LEU A 49 -2.94 19.98 -18.67
N LEU A 50 -2.21 19.15 -19.42
CA LEU A 50 -1.99 19.33 -20.85
C LEU A 50 -3.30 19.41 -21.65
N ILE A 51 -4.36 18.70 -21.26
CA ILE A 51 -5.69 18.79 -21.89
C ILE A 51 -6.54 19.87 -21.23
N ILE A 52 -6.55 19.92 -19.89
CA ILE A 52 -7.45 20.79 -19.14
C ILE A 52 -7.16 22.26 -19.44
N VAL A 53 -5.87 22.66 -19.49
CA VAL A 53 -5.48 24.06 -19.69
C VAL A 53 -5.92 24.58 -21.07
N PRO A 54 -5.64 23.89 -22.20
CA PRO A 54 -6.18 24.29 -23.49
C PRO A 54 -7.70 24.32 -23.56
N VAL A 55 -8.40 23.35 -22.97
CA VAL A 55 -9.88 23.35 -22.96
C VAL A 55 -10.43 24.56 -22.22
N MET A 56 -9.93 24.83 -21.01
CA MET A 56 -10.33 26.01 -20.23
C MET A 56 -10.02 27.32 -20.97
N PHE A 57 -8.86 27.39 -21.62
CA PHE A 57 -8.47 28.54 -22.42
C PHE A 57 -9.38 28.74 -23.64
N LEU A 58 -9.68 27.68 -24.40
CA LEU A 58 -10.58 27.72 -25.56
C LEU A 58 -12.00 28.11 -25.17
N ILE A 59 -12.52 27.63 -24.04
CA ILE A 59 -13.83 28.03 -23.52
C ILE A 59 -13.86 29.55 -23.28
N ILE A 60 -12.85 30.09 -22.60
CA ILE A 60 -12.76 31.54 -22.33
C ILE A 60 -12.61 32.33 -23.64
N LEU A 61 -11.78 31.85 -24.57
CA LEU A 61 -11.60 32.49 -25.88
C LEU A 61 -12.89 32.50 -26.68
N PHE A 62 -13.62 31.38 -26.76
CA PHE A 62 -14.87 31.29 -27.51
C PHE A 62 -15.97 32.13 -26.85
N ALA A 63 -16.10 32.08 -25.53
CA ALA A 63 -17.02 32.92 -24.78
C ALA A 63 -16.78 34.41 -25.01
N ARG A 64 -15.52 34.83 -25.23
CA ARG A 64 -15.16 36.23 -25.51
C ARG A 64 -15.31 36.59 -26.99
N LYS A 65 -14.85 35.73 -27.90
CA LYS A 65 -14.80 35.98 -29.35
C LYS A 65 -16.18 35.89 -29.99
N TYR A 66 -16.99 34.90 -29.61
CA TYR A 66 -18.32 34.65 -30.18
C TYR A 66 -19.46 35.11 -29.27
N ARG A 67 -19.20 36.09 -28.40
CA ARG A 67 -20.24 36.72 -27.57
C ARG A 67 -21.24 37.46 -28.46
N ALA A 68 -22.52 37.42 -28.10
CA ALA A 68 -23.62 38.08 -28.84
C ALA A 68 -23.41 39.58 -29.14
N SER A 69 -22.57 40.28 -28.37
CA SER A 69 -22.26 41.69 -28.63
C SER A 69 -21.20 41.92 -29.71
N ASN A 70 -20.57 40.87 -30.25
CA ASN A 70 -19.51 40.98 -31.24
C ASN A 70 -20.07 40.67 -32.63
N THR A 71 -20.19 41.69 -33.48
CA THR A 71 -20.78 41.59 -34.83
C THR A 71 -19.77 41.23 -35.92
N ASP A 72 -18.47 41.27 -35.60
CA ASP A 72 -17.40 41.09 -36.59
C ASP A 72 -16.99 39.62 -36.77
N ALA A 73 -17.49 38.72 -35.92
CA ALA A 73 -17.17 37.29 -35.99
C ALA A 73 -18.10 36.56 -36.99
N PRO A 74 -17.59 35.61 -37.79
CA PRO A 74 -18.43 34.79 -38.66
C PRO A 74 -19.41 33.97 -37.80
N TYR A 75 -20.69 34.02 -38.17
CA TYR A 75 -21.78 33.27 -37.53
C TYR A 75 -22.27 32.19 -38.49
N GLU A 76 -22.00 30.93 -38.15
CA GLU A 76 -22.37 29.75 -38.95
C GLU A 76 -23.26 28.84 -38.08
N PRO A 77 -24.60 28.97 -38.11
CA PRO A 77 -25.51 28.21 -37.26
C PRO A 77 -25.69 26.75 -37.69
N ASP A 78 -25.45 26.44 -38.96
CA ASP A 78 -25.70 25.12 -39.56
C ASP A 78 -24.45 24.22 -39.58
N TRP A 79 -23.34 24.66 -38.96
CA TRP A 79 -22.10 23.89 -38.89
C TRP A 79 -22.08 23.04 -37.61
N ASP A 80 -22.32 21.74 -37.78
CA ASP A 80 -22.46 20.78 -36.68
C ASP A 80 -21.46 19.62 -36.75
N HIS A 81 -20.87 19.34 -37.93
CA HIS A 81 -19.95 18.22 -38.12
C HIS A 81 -18.58 18.62 -38.68
N SER A 82 -17.52 18.10 -38.04
CA SER A 82 -16.17 18.14 -38.59
C SER A 82 -15.36 16.92 -38.15
N THR A 83 -15.11 16.02 -39.09
CA THR A 83 -14.33 14.79 -38.86
C THR A 83 -12.92 15.08 -38.35
N LYS A 84 -12.32 16.20 -38.76
CA LYS A 84 -10.98 16.63 -38.29
C LYS A 84 -10.99 16.99 -36.81
N LEU A 85 -12.03 17.71 -36.36
CA LEU A 85 -12.17 18.11 -34.97
C LEU A 85 -12.52 16.92 -34.08
N GLU A 86 -13.42 16.06 -34.57
CA GLU A 86 -13.82 14.83 -33.89
C GLU A 86 -12.61 13.92 -33.62
N LEU A 87 -11.75 13.70 -34.62
CA LEU A 87 -10.54 12.90 -34.46
C LEU A 87 -9.59 13.46 -33.39
N VAL A 88 -9.45 14.79 -33.29
CA VAL A 88 -8.58 15.43 -32.28
C VAL A 88 -9.18 15.29 -30.88
N ILE A 89 -10.49 15.54 -30.73
CA ILE A 89 -11.20 15.48 -29.44
C ILE A 89 -11.22 14.06 -28.89
N TRP A 90 -11.34 13.03 -29.73
CA TRP A 90 -11.27 11.63 -29.30
C TRP A 90 -9.83 11.12 -29.17
N GLY A 91 -8.97 11.45 -30.13
CA GLY A 91 -7.61 10.93 -30.22
C GLY A 91 -6.70 11.43 -29.10
N ALA A 92 -6.77 12.72 -28.75
CA ALA A 92 -5.88 13.27 -27.72
C ALA A 92 -6.12 12.68 -26.32
N PRO A 93 -7.36 12.60 -25.78
CA PRO A 93 -7.62 11.91 -24.51
C PRO A 93 -7.31 10.42 -24.56
N LEU A 94 -7.63 9.74 -25.67
CA LEU A 94 -7.34 8.31 -25.82
C LEU A 94 -5.84 8.02 -25.72
N LEU A 95 -5.00 8.80 -26.40
CA LEU A 95 -3.54 8.67 -26.33
C LEU A 95 -3.02 8.87 -24.91
N ILE A 96 -3.54 9.88 -24.20
CA ILE A 96 -3.17 10.17 -22.82
C ILE A 96 -3.52 9.00 -21.88
N VAL A 97 -4.72 8.43 -22.03
CA VAL A 97 -5.16 7.27 -21.23
C VAL A 97 -4.27 6.05 -21.51
N ILE A 98 -3.87 5.81 -22.75
CA ILE A 98 -2.94 4.71 -23.10
C ILE A 98 -1.60 4.90 -22.40
N VAL A 99 -1.01 6.10 -22.47
CA VAL A 99 0.27 6.41 -21.82
C VAL A 99 0.16 6.26 -20.30
N LEU A 100 -0.90 6.81 -19.69
CA LEU A 100 -1.13 6.72 -18.26
C LEU A 100 -1.38 5.27 -17.81
N GLY A 101 -2.09 4.47 -18.62
CA GLY A 101 -2.33 3.06 -18.37
C GLY A 101 -1.03 2.24 -18.34
N LEU A 102 -0.13 2.47 -19.30
CA LEU A 102 1.19 1.83 -19.35
C LEU A 102 2.04 2.21 -18.13
N VAL A 103 2.08 3.50 -17.78
CA VAL A 103 2.80 3.97 -16.60
C VAL A 103 2.20 3.33 -15.34
N THR A 104 0.88 3.37 -15.16
CA THR A 104 0.19 2.78 -14.01
C THR A 104 0.49 1.28 -13.89
N TRP A 105 0.47 0.53 -15.00
CA TRP A 105 0.80 -0.89 -15.00
C TRP A 105 2.20 -1.17 -14.45
N ILE A 106 3.21 -0.43 -14.93
CA ILE A 106 4.60 -0.57 -14.53
C ILE A 106 4.77 -0.23 -13.04
N TYR A 107 4.23 0.91 -12.61
CA TYR A 107 4.37 1.36 -11.22
C TYR A 107 3.62 0.46 -10.24
N THR A 108 2.45 -0.08 -10.60
CA THR A 108 1.70 -1.02 -9.74
C THR A 108 2.51 -2.29 -9.46
N HIS A 109 3.17 -2.87 -10.46
CA HIS A 109 4.00 -4.07 -10.26
C HIS A 109 5.34 -3.78 -9.57
N LYS A 110 5.83 -2.54 -9.68
CA LYS A 110 7.11 -2.12 -9.09
C LYS A 110 6.97 -1.70 -7.63
N LEU A 111 5.86 -1.06 -7.29
CA LEU A 111 5.54 -0.53 -5.96
C LEU A 111 4.60 -1.45 -5.17
N ASP A 112 4.49 -2.72 -5.55
CA ASP A 112 3.74 -3.71 -4.79
C ASP A 112 4.33 -3.85 -3.38
N PRO A 113 3.54 -3.61 -2.31
CA PRO A 113 4.00 -3.73 -0.93
C PRO A 113 4.64 -5.08 -0.59
N TYR A 114 4.20 -6.17 -1.21
CA TYR A 114 4.69 -7.52 -0.94
C TYR A 114 6.06 -7.80 -1.55
N ARG A 115 6.43 -7.07 -2.61
CA ARG A 115 7.67 -7.31 -3.33
C ARG A 115 8.88 -6.86 -2.49
N PRO A 116 9.90 -7.72 -2.31
CA PRO A 116 11.16 -7.31 -1.72
C PRO A 116 11.77 -6.14 -2.51
N LEU A 117 12.40 -5.21 -1.80
CA LEU A 117 13.04 -4.07 -2.45
C LEU A 117 14.32 -4.52 -3.15
N ASP A 118 14.48 -4.07 -4.40
CA ASP A 118 15.69 -4.31 -5.20
C ASP A 118 16.74 -3.19 -4.97
N ARG A 119 16.32 -2.04 -4.43
CA ARG A 119 17.16 -0.86 -4.24
C ARG A 119 16.85 -0.07 -2.97
N ILE A 120 17.88 0.57 -2.42
CA ILE A 120 17.80 1.50 -1.29
C ILE A 120 17.44 2.88 -1.82
N ASP A 121 18.08 3.29 -2.93
CA ASP A 121 17.93 4.60 -3.57
C ASP A 121 18.16 4.43 -5.09
N GLU A 122 17.86 5.46 -5.89
CA GLU A 122 18.03 5.43 -7.36
C GLU A 122 19.41 4.96 -7.80
N ASN A 123 20.45 5.29 -7.01
CA ASN A 123 21.85 5.00 -7.31
C ASN A 123 22.47 3.90 -6.43
N ARG A 124 21.72 3.33 -5.47
CA ARG A 124 22.25 2.36 -4.50
C ARG A 124 21.41 1.08 -4.51
N PRO A 125 21.86 0.01 -5.18
CA PRO A 125 21.19 -1.28 -5.10
C PRO A 125 21.31 -1.87 -3.69
N ILE A 126 20.32 -2.66 -3.27
CA ILE A 126 20.43 -3.44 -2.03
C ILE A 126 21.42 -4.56 -2.30
N ALA A 127 22.47 -4.69 -1.48
CA ALA A 127 23.34 -5.85 -1.53
C ALA A 127 22.50 -7.11 -1.28
N ALA A 128 22.63 -8.15 -2.12
CA ALA A 128 21.83 -9.37 -2.02
C ALA A 128 21.92 -10.08 -0.65
N THR A 129 22.92 -9.72 0.16
CA THR A 129 23.18 -10.24 1.52
C THR A 129 22.58 -9.39 2.65
N ALA A 130 22.00 -8.22 2.36
CA ALA A 130 21.44 -7.34 3.39
C ALA A 130 20.13 -7.92 3.94
N LYS A 131 20.12 -8.30 5.21
CA LYS A 131 18.91 -8.79 5.88
C LYS A 131 17.96 -7.61 6.19
N PRO A 132 16.69 -7.66 5.76
CA PRO A 132 15.74 -6.61 6.07
C PRO A 132 15.39 -6.63 7.57
N LEU A 133 15.31 -5.45 8.19
CA LEU A 133 14.79 -5.33 9.55
C LEU A 133 13.30 -5.62 9.54
N VAL A 134 12.89 -6.69 10.23
CA VAL A 134 11.47 -7.05 10.35
C VAL A 134 10.85 -6.30 11.52
N VAL A 135 9.76 -5.57 11.25
CA VAL A 135 8.96 -4.90 12.28
C VAL A 135 7.53 -5.39 12.17
N GLN A 136 6.98 -5.93 13.24
CA GLN A 136 5.59 -6.36 13.31
C GLN A 136 4.76 -5.22 13.89
N ALA A 137 3.84 -4.68 13.09
CA ALA A 137 2.93 -3.62 13.50
C ALA A 137 1.53 -4.18 13.74
N VAL A 138 1.02 -4.05 14.96
CA VAL A 138 -0.30 -4.51 15.35
C VAL A 138 -1.17 -3.29 15.68
N ALA A 139 -2.25 -3.13 14.94
CA ALA A 139 -3.27 -2.13 15.23
C ALA A 139 -4.21 -2.63 16.34
N MET A 140 -4.21 -1.96 17.48
CA MET A 140 -5.11 -2.21 18.59
C MET A 140 -6.14 -1.06 18.68
N ASP A 141 -7.08 -1.13 19.62
CA ASP A 141 -8.06 -0.06 19.83
C ASP A 141 -7.37 1.26 20.23
N TRP A 142 -7.22 2.13 19.23
CA TRP A 142 -6.65 3.49 19.28
C TRP A 142 -5.20 3.61 19.75
N LYS A 143 -4.40 2.55 19.52
CA LYS A 143 -2.96 2.52 19.77
C LYS A 143 -2.25 1.58 18.80
N TRP A 144 -0.98 1.84 18.55
CA TRP A 144 -0.13 1.02 17.70
C TRP A 144 0.91 0.29 18.54
N LEU A 145 0.98 -1.03 18.39
CA LEU A 145 2.00 -1.87 18.99
C LEU A 145 3.02 -2.26 17.91
N PHE A 146 4.29 -1.98 18.15
CA PHE A 146 5.40 -2.37 17.28
C PHE A 146 6.27 -3.39 17.99
N ILE A 147 6.47 -4.55 17.38
CA ILE A 147 7.31 -5.63 17.90
C ILE A 147 8.51 -5.78 16.97
N TYR A 148 9.70 -5.81 17.56
CA TYR A 148 10.98 -6.00 16.87
C TYR A 148 11.50 -7.39 17.23
N PRO A 149 11.13 -8.45 16.48
CA PRO A 149 11.43 -9.83 16.84
C PRO A 149 12.93 -10.12 16.93
N GLU A 150 13.76 -9.51 16.07
CA GLU A 150 15.22 -9.76 16.09
C GLU A 150 15.90 -9.12 17.31
N GLN A 151 15.35 -8.01 17.78
CA GLN A 151 15.83 -7.30 18.96
C GLN A 151 15.16 -7.81 20.24
N GLY A 152 14.00 -8.47 20.15
CA GLY A 152 13.23 -8.94 21.30
C GLY A 152 12.56 -7.82 22.11
N ILE A 153 12.28 -6.67 21.49
CA ILE A 153 11.68 -5.50 22.15
C ILE A 153 10.31 -5.17 21.54
N ALA A 154 9.46 -4.48 22.30
CA ALA A 154 8.23 -3.90 21.77
C ALA A 154 8.00 -2.48 22.26
N THR A 155 7.33 -1.68 21.45
CA THR A 155 6.98 -0.30 21.75
C THR A 155 5.54 0.00 21.40
N VAL A 156 4.91 0.88 22.17
CA VAL A 156 3.56 1.39 21.94
C VAL A 156 3.68 2.83 21.48
N ASN A 157 3.03 3.18 20.37
CA ASN A 157 2.97 4.52 19.78
C ASN A 157 4.34 5.17 19.44
N GLU A 158 5.41 4.38 19.35
CA GLU A 158 6.74 4.82 18.90
C GLU A 158 7.36 3.81 17.93
N LEU A 159 7.69 4.26 16.72
CA LEU A 159 8.37 3.50 15.69
C LEU A 159 9.71 4.16 15.40
N VAL A 160 10.81 3.44 15.61
CA VAL A 160 12.17 3.89 15.30
C VAL A 160 12.77 2.93 14.29
N VAL A 161 13.32 3.46 13.20
CA VAL A 161 13.91 2.65 12.14
C VAL A 161 15.27 3.21 11.73
N PRO A 162 16.24 2.35 11.37
CA PRO A 162 17.51 2.78 10.82
C PRO A 162 17.34 3.31 9.40
N VAL A 163 18.12 4.33 9.04
CA VAL A 163 18.22 4.84 7.67
C VAL A 163 19.09 3.91 6.82
N ASP A 164 18.83 3.91 5.51
CA ASP A 164 19.52 3.11 4.49
C ASP A 164 19.50 1.59 4.71
N GLN A 165 18.57 1.08 5.53
CA GLN A 165 18.33 -0.34 5.69
C GLN A 165 16.95 -0.74 5.13
N PRO A 166 16.82 -1.87 4.42
CA PRO A 166 15.53 -2.41 4.02
C PRO A 166 14.69 -2.78 5.24
N LEU A 167 13.46 -2.29 5.28
CA LEU A 167 12.48 -2.57 6.33
C LEU A 167 11.39 -3.47 5.77
N ARG A 168 10.99 -4.47 6.55
CA ARG A 168 9.85 -5.32 6.25
C ARG A 168 8.84 -5.22 7.37
N PHE A 169 7.77 -4.49 7.13
CA PHE A 169 6.64 -4.39 8.02
C PHE A 169 5.70 -5.56 7.81
N LYS A 170 5.33 -6.21 8.91
CA LYS A 170 4.24 -7.19 8.97
C LYS A 170 3.11 -6.54 9.72
N VAL A 171 2.06 -6.15 9.01
CA VAL A 171 0.95 -5.37 9.56
C VAL A 171 -0.24 -6.29 9.79
N SER A 172 -0.79 -6.24 11.00
CA SER A 172 -2.00 -6.95 11.40
C SER A 172 -2.83 -6.08 12.34
N ALA A 173 -4.02 -6.53 12.71
CA ALA A 173 -4.88 -5.83 13.66
C ALA A 173 -5.48 -6.80 14.68
N THR A 174 -5.83 -6.29 15.86
CA THR A 174 -6.43 -7.10 16.93
C THR A 174 -7.96 -7.12 16.82
N SER A 175 -8.57 -5.93 16.67
CA SER A 175 -10.01 -5.73 16.79
C SER A 175 -10.67 -5.32 15.47
N VAL A 176 -10.29 -4.16 14.95
CA VAL A 176 -10.90 -3.52 13.77
C VAL A 176 -9.87 -3.21 12.70
N MET A 177 -10.32 -3.16 11.45
CA MET A 177 -9.47 -2.81 10.32
C MET A 177 -8.93 -1.39 10.47
N ASN A 178 -7.61 -1.24 10.48
CA ASN A 178 -6.92 0.03 10.47
C ASN A 178 -6.03 0.14 9.23
N ALA A 179 -5.50 1.33 8.95
CA ALA A 179 -4.57 1.52 7.86
C ALA A 179 -3.28 2.15 8.40
N PHE A 180 -2.19 1.39 8.36
CA PHE A 180 -0.88 1.87 8.75
C PHE A 180 -0.37 2.85 7.70
N TYR A 181 -0.15 4.10 8.09
CA TYR A 181 0.35 5.12 7.18
C TYR A 181 1.44 5.97 7.83
N VAL A 182 2.61 5.98 7.19
CA VAL A 182 3.73 6.87 7.51
C VAL A 182 4.03 7.68 6.24
N PRO A 183 3.51 8.92 6.13
CA PRO A 183 3.57 9.69 4.88
C PRO A 183 4.97 9.84 4.28
N GLU A 184 5.99 9.89 5.13
CA GLU A 184 7.37 10.09 4.69
C GLU A 184 8.06 8.82 4.19
N LEU A 185 7.53 7.64 4.53
CA LEU A 185 8.21 6.37 4.34
C LEU A 185 7.70 5.64 3.08
N ALA A 186 6.41 5.35 3.04
CA ALA A 186 5.79 4.56 1.98
C ALA A 186 4.27 4.77 1.91
N GLY A 187 3.63 4.14 0.93
CA GLY A 187 2.17 4.09 0.82
C GLY A 187 1.51 3.42 2.03
N MET A 188 0.22 3.71 2.23
CA MET A 188 -0.57 3.11 3.29
C MET A 188 -0.91 1.64 3.01
N VAL A 189 -0.95 0.81 4.06
CA VAL A 189 -1.42 -0.57 3.99
C VAL A 189 -2.44 -0.87 5.07
N TYR A 190 -3.43 -1.69 4.75
CA TYR A 190 -4.45 -2.09 5.73
C TYR A 190 -3.90 -3.16 6.68
N GLY A 191 -4.18 -3.02 7.97
CA GLY A 191 -4.06 -4.07 8.96
C GLY A 191 -5.45 -4.62 9.26
N MET A 192 -5.65 -5.92 9.05
CA MET A 192 -6.92 -6.61 9.27
C MET A 192 -6.78 -7.70 10.33
N PRO A 193 -7.78 -7.89 11.19
CA PRO A 193 -7.76 -8.99 12.15
C PRO A 193 -7.77 -10.34 11.46
N GLY A 194 -6.87 -11.25 11.88
CA GLY A 194 -6.75 -12.58 11.29
C GLY A 194 -5.92 -12.64 10.00
N MET A 195 -5.35 -11.52 9.54
CA MET A 195 -4.54 -11.47 8.33
C MET A 195 -3.23 -10.71 8.58
N GLU A 196 -2.18 -11.11 7.85
CA GLU A 196 -0.90 -10.42 7.80
C GLU A 196 -0.72 -9.81 6.41
N ILE A 197 -0.46 -8.50 6.38
CA ILE A 197 -0.06 -7.78 5.17
C ILE A 197 1.42 -7.42 5.30
N THR A 198 2.17 -7.59 4.22
CA THR A 198 3.58 -7.21 4.19
C THR A 198 3.75 -5.87 3.47
N LEU A 199 4.54 -4.98 4.05
CA LEU A 199 4.97 -3.74 3.43
C LEU A 199 6.49 -3.66 3.49
N ASN A 200 7.15 -3.62 2.35
CA ASN A 200 8.58 -3.35 2.27
C ASN A 200 8.82 -1.85 2.03
N ALA A 201 9.71 -1.24 2.82
CA ALA A 201 10.04 0.17 2.70
C ALA A 201 11.52 0.44 3.04
N VAL A 202 12.05 1.58 2.63
CA VAL A 202 13.40 2.06 2.96
C VAL A 202 13.30 3.54 3.30
N GLN A 203 14.02 3.94 4.35
CA GLN A 203 14.16 5.33 4.74
C GLN A 203 15.56 5.83 4.35
N ASN A 204 15.66 6.83 3.47
CA ASN A 204 16.97 7.31 3.00
C ASN A 204 17.54 8.48 3.79
N ARG A 205 16.70 9.21 4.52
CA ARG A 205 17.11 10.40 5.29
C ARG A 205 16.66 10.30 6.74
N PRO A 206 17.49 10.74 7.69
CA PRO A 206 17.04 10.87 9.07
C PRO A 206 15.86 11.82 9.14
N VAL A 207 14.83 11.44 9.91
CA VAL A 207 13.65 12.29 10.09
C VAL A 207 12.96 12.02 11.42
N GLN A 208 12.29 13.05 11.94
CA GLN A 208 11.35 12.94 13.04
C GLN A 208 10.00 13.39 12.52
N SER A 209 9.05 12.46 12.47
CA SER A 209 7.73 12.66 11.92
C SER A 209 6.70 11.88 12.73
N PHE A 210 5.47 11.82 12.23
CA PHE A 210 4.40 11.04 12.84
C PHE A 210 3.80 10.11 11.80
N GLY A 211 3.48 8.89 12.25
CA GLY A 211 2.56 8.02 11.53
C GLY A 211 1.16 8.11 12.10
N ILE A 212 0.18 7.79 11.27
CA ILE A 212 -1.24 7.88 11.58
C ILE A 212 -1.97 6.61 11.15
N SER A 213 -3.13 6.35 11.76
CA SER A 213 -4.11 5.48 11.13
C SER A 213 -4.90 6.26 10.07
N SER A 214 -4.91 5.83 8.81
CA SER A 214 -5.68 6.50 7.75
C SER A 214 -7.11 5.94 7.59
N ASN A 215 -7.52 4.96 8.39
CA ASN A 215 -8.86 4.40 8.37
C ASN A 215 -9.58 4.60 9.71
N TYR A 216 -10.85 5.02 9.65
CA TYR A 216 -11.65 5.28 10.84
C TYR A 216 -11.89 3.99 11.65
N SER A 217 -11.58 4.04 12.95
CA SER A 217 -11.65 2.90 13.87
C SER A 217 -12.40 3.21 15.17
N GLY A 218 -13.24 4.24 15.19
CA GLY A 218 -14.11 4.58 16.33
C GLY A 218 -13.66 5.80 17.14
N ALA A 219 -14.12 5.87 18.40
CA ALA A 219 -14.08 7.07 19.24
C ALA A 219 -12.68 7.68 19.47
N GLY A 220 -11.64 6.86 19.61
CA GLY A 220 -10.25 7.32 19.82
C GLY A 220 -9.43 7.49 18.54
N TYR A 221 -10.04 7.37 17.35
CA TYR A 221 -9.34 7.40 16.07
C TYR A 221 -8.48 8.66 15.88
N SER A 222 -8.95 9.83 16.30
CA SER A 222 -8.24 11.11 16.14
C SER A 222 -6.87 11.15 16.80
N ASP A 223 -6.70 10.37 17.87
CA ASP A 223 -5.48 10.32 18.68
C ASP A 223 -4.59 9.12 18.32
N MET A 224 -4.97 8.33 17.32
CA MET A 224 -4.24 7.15 16.86
C MET A 224 -3.02 7.55 15.99
N LYS A 225 -2.13 8.33 16.59
CA LYS A 225 -0.88 8.82 16.02
C LYS A 225 0.30 8.21 16.79
N PHE A 226 1.36 7.89 16.08
CA PHE A 226 2.59 7.37 16.68
C PHE A 226 3.79 8.18 16.22
N ALA A 227 4.77 8.34 17.10
CA ALA A 227 6.02 8.99 16.76
C ALA A 227 6.82 8.09 15.81
N TYR A 228 7.26 8.65 14.68
CA TYR A 228 8.11 7.96 13.70
C TYR A 228 9.47 8.63 13.66
N ARG A 229 10.55 7.85 13.85
CA ARG A 229 11.92 8.35 13.79
C ARG A 229 12.76 7.49 12.86
N GLY A 230 13.25 8.08 11.77
CA GLY A 230 14.32 7.53 10.95
C GLY A 230 15.66 8.02 11.49
N VAL A 231 16.52 7.13 11.96
CA VAL A 231 17.79 7.50 12.63
C VAL A 231 18.99 6.77 12.01
N PRO A 232 20.21 7.31 12.11
CA PRO A 232 21.44 6.57 11.79
C PRO A 232 21.52 5.23 12.53
N GLN A 233 22.20 4.23 11.96
CA GLN A 233 22.32 2.89 12.55
C GLN A 233 22.84 2.92 14.00
N GLY A 234 23.87 3.73 14.28
CA GLY A 234 24.42 3.84 15.64
C GLY A 234 23.41 4.38 16.67
N ASP A 235 22.55 5.31 16.26
CA ASP A 235 21.49 5.86 17.11
C ASP A 235 20.35 4.85 17.31
N PHE A 236 20.06 4.03 16.30
CA PHE A 236 19.12 2.92 16.41
C PHE A 236 19.60 1.88 17.42
N ASP A 237 20.87 1.47 17.34
CA ASP A 237 21.45 0.50 18.25
C ASP A 237 21.48 1.03 19.69
N ALA A 238 21.81 2.32 19.87
CA ALA A 238 21.74 2.99 21.17
C ALA A 238 20.30 3.05 21.71
N TRP A 239 19.32 3.33 20.85
CA TRP A 239 17.91 3.32 21.23
C TRP A 239 17.44 1.92 21.65
N VAL A 240 17.78 0.87 20.89
CA VAL A 240 17.48 -0.53 21.25
C VAL A 240 18.09 -0.88 22.61
N ALA A 241 19.37 -0.52 22.83
CA ALA A 241 20.03 -0.75 24.11
C ALA A 241 19.31 -0.01 25.26
N SER A 242 18.87 1.23 25.03
CA SER A 242 18.12 2.00 26.03
C SER A 242 16.76 1.38 26.38
N VAL A 243 16.06 0.79 25.40
CA VAL A 243 14.78 0.10 25.60
C VAL A 243 15.00 -1.16 26.41
N LYS A 244 16.04 -1.94 26.09
CA LYS A 244 16.39 -3.17 26.82
C LYS A 244 16.86 -2.92 28.25
N ALA A 245 17.61 -1.83 28.46
CA ALA A 245 18.07 -1.43 29.79
C ALA A 245 16.97 -0.78 30.64
N GLY A 246 15.87 -0.35 30.01
CA GLY A 246 14.73 0.24 30.72
C GLY A 246 13.98 -0.79 31.56
N ASN A 247 13.38 -0.33 32.66
CA ASN A 247 12.52 -1.15 33.54
C ASN A 247 11.11 -1.40 32.95
N GLY A 248 11.01 -1.54 31.62
CA GLY A 248 9.75 -1.67 30.88
C GLY A 248 9.04 -3.01 31.04
N GLY A 249 9.66 -3.98 31.72
CA GLY A 249 9.11 -5.33 31.90
C GLY A 249 9.07 -6.14 30.59
N LYS A 250 8.34 -7.26 30.63
CA LYS A 250 8.16 -8.19 29.52
C LYS A 250 6.73 -8.12 28.99
N LEU A 251 6.57 -7.98 27.67
CA LEU A 251 5.29 -8.13 27.01
C LEU A 251 4.98 -9.62 26.82
N ASP A 252 4.33 -10.18 27.85
CA ASP A 252 3.75 -11.52 27.82
C ASP A 252 2.25 -11.47 27.49
N LYS A 253 1.61 -12.64 27.42
CA LYS A 253 0.17 -12.75 27.13
C LYS A 253 -0.69 -11.99 28.13
N ALA A 254 -0.34 -12.04 29.41
CA ALA A 254 -1.11 -11.39 30.47
C ALA A 254 -1.06 -9.87 30.34
N ASN A 255 0.14 -9.31 30.16
CA ASN A 255 0.36 -7.89 29.92
C ASN A 255 -0.25 -7.44 28.59
N TYR A 256 -0.23 -8.30 27.56
CA TYR A 256 -0.93 -8.02 26.31
C TYR A 256 -2.44 -7.91 26.50
N LEU A 257 -3.10 -8.81 27.24
CA LEU A 257 -4.55 -8.72 27.51
C LEU A 257 -4.92 -7.46 28.30
N VAL A 258 -4.03 -6.96 29.16
CA VAL A 258 -4.19 -5.66 29.82
C VAL A 258 -4.05 -4.52 28.81
N LEU A 259 -3.06 -4.62 27.92
CA LEU A 259 -2.82 -3.64 26.86
C LEU A 259 -3.94 -3.65 25.79
N GLU A 260 -4.62 -4.76 25.57
CA GLU A 260 -5.71 -4.91 24.59
C GLU A 260 -6.94 -4.08 24.94
N LYS A 261 -7.18 -3.83 26.23
CA LYS A 261 -8.32 -3.04 26.68
C LYS A 261 -8.34 -1.67 25.99
N PRO A 262 -9.50 -1.19 25.49
CA PRO A 262 -9.58 0.08 24.78
C PRO A 262 -9.04 1.24 25.63
N SER A 263 -8.17 2.06 25.05
CA SER A 263 -7.59 3.24 25.72
C SER A 263 -7.40 4.36 24.72
N ILE A 264 -7.66 5.60 25.14
CA ILE A 264 -7.47 6.80 24.30
C ILE A 264 -6.21 7.53 24.75
N LYS A 265 -5.39 8.00 23.80
CA LYS A 265 -4.12 8.72 24.05
C LYS A 265 -3.16 7.95 24.95
N ASP A 266 -2.94 6.67 24.65
CA ASP A 266 -1.97 5.88 25.38
C ASP A 266 -0.55 6.48 25.21
N PRO A 267 0.19 6.75 26.30
CA PRO A 267 1.53 7.31 26.19
C PRO A 267 2.49 6.32 25.52
N VAL A 268 3.66 6.81 25.10
CA VAL A 268 4.70 5.92 24.58
C VAL A 268 5.13 4.96 25.70
N ARG A 269 4.92 3.66 25.49
CA ARG A 269 5.41 2.60 26.39
C ARG A 269 6.46 1.77 25.68
N ARG A 270 7.44 1.30 26.43
CA ARG A 270 8.56 0.48 25.93
C ARG A 270 8.64 -0.77 26.77
N TRP A 271 8.74 -1.92 26.11
CA TRP A 271 8.89 -3.24 26.72
C TRP A 271 10.28 -3.77 26.38
N ALA A 272 11.03 -4.17 27.41
CA ALA A 272 12.42 -4.61 27.28
C ALA A 272 12.54 -6.03 26.72
N ALA A 273 11.48 -6.83 26.88
CA ALA A 273 11.39 -8.21 26.39
C ALA A 273 9.98 -8.49 25.82
N VAL A 274 9.88 -9.42 24.88
CA VAL A 274 8.62 -9.87 24.25
C VAL A 274 8.63 -11.38 24.14
N ASP A 275 7.45 -12.02 24.26
CA ASP A 275 7.30 -13.44 23.92
C ASP A 275 7.38 -13.67 22.40
N ASP A 276 8.24 -14.60 21.96
CA ASP A 276 8.45 -14.90 20.55
C ASP A 276 7.18 -15.38 19.81
N ASP A 277 6.26 -16.03 20.54
CA ASP A 277 5.00 -16.55 19.99
C ASP A 277 3.84 -15.54 20.02
N LEU A 278 4.04 -14.36 20.62
CA LEU A 278 2.97 -13.41 20.88
C LEU A 278 2.32 -12.92 19.58
N TYR A 279 3.13 -12.50 18.60
CA TYR A 279 2.61 -12.00 17.33
C TYR A 279 1.83 -13.08 16.55
N TYR A 280 2.33 -14.32 16.54
CA TYR A 280 1.62 -15.45 15.94
C TYR A 280 0.27 -15.69 16.61
N ARG A 281 0.18 -15.55 17.94
CA ARG A 281 -1.09 -15.68 18.67
C ARG A 281 -2.04 -14.53 18.41
N ILE A 282 -1.53 -13.31 18.27
CA ILE A 282 -2.35 -12.14 17.92
C ILE A 282 -2.95 -12.34 16.53
N LEU A 283 -2.11 -12.71 15.55
CA LEU A 283 -2.52 -12.98 14.18
C LEU A 283 -3.61 -14.07 14.12
N ASN A 284 -3.42 -15.17 14.86
CA ASN A 284 -4.37 -16.28 14.89
C ASN A 284 -5.46 -16.17 15.97
N ARG A 285 -5.59 -15.00 16.60
CA ARG A 285 -6.63 -14.67 17.59
C ARG A 285 -6.74 -15.68 18.74
N CYS A 286 -5.60 -16.16 19.25
CA CYS A 286 -5.50 -17.17 20.32
C CYS A 286 -4.60 -16.71 21.47
N VAL A 287 -4.69 -15.43 21.83
CA VAL A 287 -3.95 -14.88 22.98
C VAL A 287 -4.62 -15.26 24.31
N THR A 288 -5.95 -15.33 24.34
CA THR A 288 -6.73 -15.77 25.51
C THR A 288 -6.53 -17.25 25.79
N GLU A 289 -6.42 -17.61 27.07
CA GLU A 289 -6.26 -19.00 27.49
C GLU A 289 -7.45 -19.87 27.07
N GLY A 290 -7.16 -21.08 26.57
CA GLY A 290 -8.17 -22.06 26.14
C GLY A 290 -8.71 -21.89 24.72
N VAL A 291 -8.36 -20.83 23.99
CA VAL A 291 -8.79 -20.63 22.60
C VAL A 291 -7.81 -21.31 21.63
N VAL A 292 -8.34 -22.15 20.74
CA VAL A 292 -7.54 -22.78 19.67
C VAL A 292 -7.22 -21.73 18.60
N CYS A 293 -5.97 -21.68 18.15
CA CYS A 293 -5.53 -20.78 17.09
C CYS A 293 -6.27 -21.06 15.78
N GLN A 294 -6.65 -19.98 15.09
CA GLN A 294 -7.44 -20.06 13.86
C GLN A 294 -6.79 -20.93 12.77
N ASP A 295 -5.48 -20.82 12.57
CA ASP A 295 -4.74 -21.67 11.64
C ASP A 295 -4.86 -23.16 11.95
N LYS A 296 -4.77 -23.54 13.24
CA LYS A 296 -4.92 -24.93 13.68
C LYS A 296 -6.34 -25.44 13.46
N MET A 297 -7.33 -24.63 13.78
CA MET A 297 -8.74 -24.96 13.53
C MET A 297 -8.99 -25.19 12.03
N MET A 298 -8.50 -24.28 11.17
CA MET A 298 -8.62 -24.41 9.72
C MET A 298 -7.88 -25.64 9.17
N MET A 299 -6.69 -25.97 9.68
CA MET A 299 -5.97 -27.18 9.28
C MET A 299 -6.70 -28.46 9.69
N GLU A 300 -7.31 -28.49 10.88
CA GLU A 300 -8.11 -29.64 11.32
C GLU A 300 -9.37 -29.81 10.47
N ASP A 301 -10.06 -28.72 10.14
CA ASP A 301 -11.25 -28.76 9.29
C ASP A 301 -10.90 -29.18 7.85
N ALA A 302 -9.77 -28.69 7.31
CA ALA A 302 -9.26 -29.13 6.01
C ALA A 302 -8.90 -30.63 6.02
N ARG A 303 -8.32 -31.14 7.10
CA ARG A 303 -8.03 -32.58 7.26
C ARG A 303 -9.32 -33.39 7.28
N LYS A 304 -10.30 -33.01 8.10
CA LYS A 304 -11.61 -33.67 8.19
C LYS A 304 -12.35 -33.65 6.85
N ALA A 305 -12.30 -32.53 6.12
CA ALA A 305 -12.88 -32.42 4.78
C ALA A 305 -12.22 -33.38 3.78
N ARG A 306 -10.90 -33.53 3.81
CA ARG A 306 -10.17 -34.51 2.99
C ARG A 306 -10.54 -35.95 3.35
N GLU A 307 -10.63 -36.28 4.63
CA GLU A 307 -11.05 -37.61 5.11
C GLU A 307 -12.48 -37.94 4.67
N MET A 308 -13.42 -36.98 4.80
CA MET A 308 -14.80 -37.14 4.33
C MET A 308 -14.89 -37.31 2.81
N ALA A 309 -14.05 -36.61 2.03
CA ALA A 309 -14.00 -36.77 0.59
C ALA A 309 -13.46 -38.15 0.18
N MET A 310 -12.44 -38.66 0.88
CA MET A 310 -11.91 -40.01 0.66
C MET A 310 -12.93 -41.10 0.98
N ASN A 311 -13.68 -40.97 2.09
CA ASN A 311 -14.72 -41.93 2.47
C ASN A 311 -15.96 -41.89 1.57
N LYS A 312 -16.20 -40.80 0.82
CA LYS A 312 -17.29 -40.67 -0.15
C LYS A 312 -16.94 -41.16 -1.55
N MET A 313 -15.70 -41.57 -1.83
CA MET A 313 -15.37 -42.20 -3.11
C MET A 313 -16.09 -43.56 -3.21
N PRO A 314 -16.97 -43.78 -4.20
CA PRO A 314 -17.70 -45.02 -4.30
C PRO A 314 -16.74 -46.18 -4.57
N GLN A 315 -16.81 -47.22 -3.72
CA GLN A 315 -16.07 -48.49 -3.86
C GLN A 315 -16.32 -49.22 -5.21
N HIS A 316 -17.27 -48.73 -6.03
CA HIS A 316 -17.57 -49.29 -7.34
C HIS A 316 -16.53 -49.02 -8.43
N ALA A 317 -15.61 -48.05 -8.26
CA ALA A 317 -14.59 -47.78 -9.26
C ALA A 317 -13.45 -48.83 -9.32
N ALA A 318 -13.31 -49.66 -8.28
CA ALA A 318 -12.31 -50.74 -8.26
C ALA A 318 -12.76 -51.98 -9.05
N ALA A 319 -14.08 -52.25 -9.13
CA ALA A 319 -14.61 -53.42 -9.82
C ALA A 319 -14.65 -53.26 -11.36
N THR A 320 -14.82 -52.04 -11.87
CA THR A 320 -14.92 -51.81 -13.33
C THR A 320 -13.57 -51.92 -14.05
N ARG A 321 -12.43 -51.69 -13.37
CA ARG A 321 -11.10 -51.79 -13.99
C ARG A 321 -10.61 -53.23 -14.21
N LEU A 322 -11.14 -54.22 -13.48
CA LEU A 322 -10.78 -55.62 -13.68
C LEU A 322 -11.57 -56.29 -14.82
N ALA A 323 -12.73 -55.75 -15.20
CA ALA A 323 -13.53 -56.29 -16.30
C ALA A 323 -13.01 -55.86 -17.70
N GLN A 324 -12.32 -54.72 -17.80
CA GLN A 324 -11.81 -54.19 -19.09
C GLN A 324 -10.38 -54.62 -19.43
N ALA A 325 -9.66 -55.33 -18.54
CA ALA A 325 -8.28 -55.77 -18.79
C ALA A 325 -8.17 -57.09 -19.58
N ASN A 326 -9.28 -57.78 -19.87
CA ASN A 326 -9.30 -59.08 -20.56
C ASN A 326 -9.88 -59.04 -21.99
N GLY A 327 -10.12 -57.86 -22.55
CA GLY A 327 -10.67 -57.71 -23.90
C GLY A 327 -9.84 -56.77 -24.76
N GLU A 328 -9.24 -57.33 -25.80
CA GLU A 328 -8.75 -56.67 -27.02
C GLU A 328 -7.34 -56.04 -27.01
N VAL A 329 -6.44 -56.84 -27.58
CA VAL A 329 -5.14 -56.47 -28.16
C VAL A 329 -5.37 -55.55 -29.37
N CYS A 330 -4.84 -54.32 -29.33
CA CYS A 330 -4.86 -53.41 -30.48
C CYS A 330 -3.65 -53.67 -31.40
N THR A 331 -3.90 -54.09 -32.64
CA THR A 331 -2.97 -53.95 -33.78
C THR A 331 -3.21 -52.63 -34.49
N THR A 332 -2.14 -51.88 -34.80
CA THR A 332 -2.16 -50.58 -35.49
C THR A 332 -2.42 -50.73 -37.01
N PRO A 333 -3.17 -49.81 -37.66
CA PRO A 333 -3.31 -49.82 -39.13
C PRO A 333 -2.22 -48.99 -39.82
N ASP A 334 -1.72 -49.54 -40.93
CA ASP A 334 -0.65 -49.04 -41.79
C ASP A 334 -1.18 -48.01 -42.81
N GLU A 335 -0.45 -46.91 -43.01
CA GLU A 335 -0.83 -45.76 -43.85
C GLU A 335 -0.26 -45.96 -45.28
N THR A 336 -1.11 -46.09 -46.31
CA THR A 336 -0.67 -46.08 -47.71
C THR A 336 -1.30 -44.95 -48.52
N VAL A 337 -0.44 -44.01 -48.91
CA VAL A 337 -0.66 -42.89 -49.83
C VAL A 337 -0.92 -43.41 -51.25
N LYS A 338 -2.03 -42.98 -51.89
CA LYS A 338 -2.22 -43.09 -53.34
C LYS A 338 -2.36 -41.71 -53.99
N LYS A 339 -1.45 -41.45 -54.93
CA LYS A 339 -1.50 -40.38 -55.94
C LYS A 339 -2.73 -40.53 -56.84
N LYS A 340 -3.42 -39.43 -57.12
CA LYS A 340 -3.70 -38.99 -58.49
C LYS A 340 -4.01 -37.50 -58.53
#